data_AF-A0A7W1L515-F1
#
_entry.id   AF-A0A7W1L515-F1
#
_cell.length_a   1.000
_cell.length_b   1.000
_cell.length_c   1.000
_cell.angle_alpha   90.00
_cell.angle_beta   90.00
_cell.angle_gamma   90.00
#
_symmetry.space_group_name_H-M   'P 1'
#
loop_
_entity.id
_entity.type
_entity.pdbx_description
1 polymer ?
#
loop_
_entity_poly.entity_id
_entity_poly.type
_entity_poly.pdbx_seq_one_letter_code
_entity_poly.pdbx_strand_id
1 'polypeptide(L)'
;MRHESLVNEDWANVVARLGGAEELKVTARATRAFLRPREVTSAVDLLRLILAYCLGERGLRSTAAWAAAVGLVDISNVALLYRLRQCGDWLAMLVGQTLADAAPKASRGA
;
A
#
# COMPACT_ATOMS: atom_id res chain seq x y z
N MET A 1 -16.08 19.64 0.97
CA MET A 1 -15.68 18.87 2.17
C MET A 1 -16.28 17.46 2.28
N ARG A 2 -17.29 17.04 1.49
CA ARG A 2 -17.81 15.64 1.53
C ARG A 2 -16.95 14.60 0.79
N HIS A 3 -16.16 15.02 -0.21
CA HIS A 3 -15.37 14.09 -1.03
C HIS A 3 -14.14 13.53 -0.31
N GLU A 4 -13.56 14.27 0.64
CA GLU A 4 -12.34 13.85 1.35
C GLU A 4 -12.62 12.77 2.40
N SER A 5 -13.81 12.82 3.04
CA SER A 5 -14.27 11.80 3.98
C SER A 5 -14.46 10.46 3.27
N LEU A 6 -15.08 10.46 2.09
CA LEU A 6 -15.28 9.25 1.29
C LEU A 6 -13.95 8.63 0.85
N VAL A 7 -12.99 9.43 0.40
CA VAL A 7 -11.66 8.93 0.01
C VAL A 7 -10.91 8.29 1.19
N ASN A 8 -11.10 8.77 2.42
CA ASN A 8 -10.49 8.17 3.60
C ASN A 8 -11.27 6.96 4.16
N GLU A 9 -12.59 6.99 4.12
CA GLU A 9 -13.46 5.87 4.50
C GLU A 9 -13.32 4.69 3.54
N ASP A 10 -13.28 4.95 2.22
CA ASP A 10 -13.02 3.95 1.20
C ASP A 10 -11.64 3.31 1.40
N TRP A 11 -10.64 4.11 1.77
CA TRP A 11 -9.32 3.61 2.09
C TRP A 11 -9.30 2.73 3.34
N ALA A 12 -10.00 3.12 4.39
CA ALA A 12 -10.13 2.30 5.60
C ALA A 12 -10.81 0.95 5.29
N ASN A 13 -11.82 0.95 4.40
CA ASN A 13 -12.46 -0.28 3.93
C ASN A 13 -11.51 -1.18 3.13
N VAL A 14 -10.68 -0.60 2.26
CA VAL A 14 -9.63 -1.35 1.53
C VAL A 14 -8.64 -1.99 2.50
N VAL A 15 -8.16 -1.24 3.49
CA VAL A 15 -7.25 -1.75 4.52
C VAL A 15 -7.89 -2.87 5.33
N ALA A 16 -9.16 -2.73 5.72
CA ALA A 16 -9.90 -3.77 6.44
C ALA A 16 -10.03 -5.06 5.61
N ARG A 17 -10.29 -4.95 4.30
CA ARG A 17 -10.37 -6.10 3.38
C ARG A 17 -9.02 -6.80 3.16
N LEU A 18 -7.91 -6.11 3.39
CA LEU A 18 -6.55 -6.64 3.27
C LEU A 18 -6.02 -7.26 4.59
N GLY A 19 -6.90 -7.52 5.56
CA GLY A 19 -6.52 -8.07 6.87
C GLY A 19 -6.20 -7.02 7.94
N GLY A 20 -6.35 -5.73 7.62
CA GLY A 20 -6.16 -4.62 8.56
C GLY A 20 -4.71 -4.13 8.66
N ALA A 21 -4.53 -3.04 9.41
CA ALA A 21 -3.25 -2.34 9.51
C ALA A 21 -2.13 -3.19 10.16
N GLU A 22 -2.47 -4.11 11.06
CA GLU A 22 -1.48 -4.97 11.73
C GLU A 22 -0.98 -6.07 10.81
N GLU A 23 -1.86 -6.73 10.05
CA GLU A 23 -1.46 -7.73 9.05
C GLU A 23 -0.57 -7.10 7.96
N LEU A 24 -0.93 -5.88 7.50
CA LEU A 24 -0.10 -5.12 6.57
C LEU A 24 1.29 -4.80 7.14
N LYS A 25 1.41 -4.47 8.43
CA LYS A 25 2.72 -4.26 9.07
C LYS A 25 3.53 -5.54 9.16
N VAL A 26 2.90 -6.66 9.52
CA VAL A 26 3.56 -7.97 9.65
C VAL A 26 4.07 -8.43 8.29
N THR A 27 3.21 -8.44 7.27
CA THR A 27 3.56 -8.87 5.91
C THR A 27 4.61 -7.96 5.26
N ALA A 28 4.53 -6.64 5.49
CA ALA A 28 5.53 -5.70 4.95
C ALA A 28 6.93 -5.88 5.58
N ARG A 29 6.98 -6.28 6.86
CA ARG A 29 8.24 -6.63 7.52
C ARG A 29 8.77 -7.99 7.06
N ALA A 30 7.90 -8.99 6.96
CA ALA A 30 8.25 -10.34 6.52
C ALA A 30 8.85 -10.35 5.11
N THR A 31 8.31 -9.53 4.21
CA THR A 31 8.77 -9.38 2.81
C THR A 31 9.88 -8.35 2.64
N ARG A 32 10.39 -7.78 3.73
CA ARG A 32 11.43 -6.73 3.74
C ARG A 32 11.07 -5.44 2.98
N ALA A 33 9.81 -5.27 2.59
CA ALA A 33 9.29 -4.03 2.02
C ALA A 33 9.35 -2.87 3.02
N PHE A 34 9.33 -3.17 4.33
CA PHE A 34 9.35 -2.19 5.40
C PHE A 34 10.47 -2.48 6.42
N LEU A 35 11.72 -2.18 6.04
CA LEU A 35 12.90 -2.42 6.89
C LEU A 35 13.40 -1.20 7.68
N ARG A 36 13.10 0.04 7.25
CA ARG A 36 13.58 1.27 7.93
C ARG A 36 12.48 2.34 8.04
N PRO A 37 11.99 2.64 9.25
CA PRO A 37 10.97 3.67 9.48
C PRO A 37 11.63 5.05 9.64
N ARG A 38 12.23 5.58 8.56
CA ARG A 38 12.72 6.97 8.58
C ARG A 38 11.59 7.95 8.26
N GLU A 39 11.04 7.85 7.05
CA GLU A 39 10.01 8.78 6.56
C GLU A 39 8.64 8.14 6.42
N VAL A 40 8.58 6.81 6.23
CA VAL A 40 7.32 6.07 6.11
C VAL A 40 7.03 5.40 7.45
N THR A 41 6.03 5.90 8.17
CA THR A 41 5.74 5.48 9.55
C THR A 41 4.75 4.30 9.60
N SER A 42 3.99 4.08 8.52
CA SER A 42 2.99 3.01 8.44
C SER A 42 3.08 2.24 7.12
N ALA A 43 2.88 0.92 7.20
CA ALA A 43 2.69 0.07 6.02
C ALA A 43 1.44 0.49 5.22
N VAL A 44 0.42 1.03 5.91
CA VAL A 44 -0.79 1.55 5.26
C VAL A 44 -0.46 2.75 4.36
N ASP A 45 0.38 3.67 4.85
CA ASP A 45 0.76 4.86 4.07
C ASP A 45 1.63 4.48 2.87
N LEU A 46 2.51 3.48 3.05
CA LEU A 46 3.28 2.89 1.96
C LEU A 46 2.37 2.30 0.89
N LEU A 47 1.37 1.51 1.27
CA LEU A 47 0.44 0.90 0.33
C LEU A 47 -0.37 1.97 -0.42
N ARG A 48 -0.85 2.99 0.29
CA ARG A 48 -1.59 4.11 -0.30
C ARG A 48 -0.74 4.85 -1.34
N LEU A 49 0.53 5.08 -1.03
CA LEU A 49 1.49 5.71 -1.91
C LEU A 49 1.77 4.89 -3.18
N ILE A 50 1.94 3.58 -3.03
CA ILE A 50 2.14 2.65 -4.16
C ILE A 50 0.92 2.67 -5.08
N LEU A 51 -0.28 2.57 -4.53
CA LEU A 51 -1.52 2.58 -5.33
C LEU A 51 -1.75 3.94 -6.00
N ALA A 52 -1.43 5.04 -5.33
CA ALA A 52 -1.51 6.38 -5.92
C ALA A 52 -0.56 6.54 -7.12
N TYR A 53 0.59 5.84 -7.11
CA TYR A 53 1.51 5.77 -8.25
C TYR A 53 0.99 4.83 -9.35
N CYS A 54 0.56 3.61 -9.00
CA CYS A 54 0.16 2.59 -9.98
C CYS A 54 -1.17 2.90 -10.68
N LEU A 55 -2.13 3.50 -9.98
CA LEU A 55 -3.45 3.84 -10.51
C LEU A 55 -3.53 5.28 -11.02
N GLY A 56 -2.52 6.10 -10.76
CA GLY A 56 -2.48 7.49 -11.20
C GLY A 56 -1.78 7.65 -12.55
N GLU A 57 -2.21 8.65 -13.32
CA GLU A 57 -1.48 9.11 -14.52
C GLU A 57 -0.22 9.94 -14.15
N ARG A 58 0.05 10.09 -12.85
CA ARG A 58 1.11 10.93 -12.30
C ARG A 58 2.44 10.18 -12.28
N GLY A 59 3.49 10.79 -12.82
CA GLY A 59 4.86 10.29 -12.68
C GLY A 59 5.34 10.29 -11.22
N LEU A 60 6.51 9.68 -10.97
CA LEU A 60 7.12 9.57 -9.62
C LEU A 60 7.23 10.91 -8.89
N ARG A 61 7.61 11.98 -9.62
CA ARG A 61 7.74 13.33 -9.06
C ARG A 61 6.41 13.87 -8.55
N SER A 62 5.39 13.79 -9.38
CA SER A 62 4.07 14.30 -9.02
C SER A 62 3.44 13.48 -7.89
N THR A 63 3.75 12.19 -7.81
CA THR A 63 3.27 11.34 -6.71
C THR A 63 3.96 11.66 -5.38
N ALA A 64 5.27 11.87 -5.38
CA ALA A 64 5.99 12.29 -4.18
C ALA A 64 5.55 13.68 -3.70
N ALA A 65 5.37 14.63 -4.62
CA ALA A 65 4.85 15.96 -4.29
C ALA A 65 3.43 15.91 -3.72
N TRP A 66 2.55 15.07 -4.29
CA TRP A 66 1.22 14.83 -3.75
C TRP A 66 1.28 14.24 -2.34
N ALA A 67 2.12 13.24 -2.10
CA ALA A 67 2.26 12.60 -0.80
C ALA A 67 2.71 13.57 0.29
N ALA A 68 3.64 14.47 -0.04
CA ALA A 68 4.06 15.54 0.86
C ALA A 68 2.93 16.56 1.09
N ALA A 69 2.22 16.96 0.03
CA ALA A 69 1.14 17.96 0.10
C ALA A 69 -0.04 17.51 0.96
N VAL A 70 -0.36 16.21 0.98
CA VAL A 70 -1.44 15.65 1.81
C VAL A 70 -0.95 15.17 3.18
N GLY A 71 0.33 15.39 3.51
CA GLY A 71 0.93 14.97 4.78
C GLY A 71 1.06 13.45 4.96
N LEU A 72 1.01 12.68 3.87
CA LEU A 72 1.13 11.21 3.91
C LEU A 72 2.58 10.78 4.16
N VAL A 73 3.50 11.35 3.39
CA VAL A 73 4.93 11.02 3.48
C VAL A 73 5.75 12.07 2.76
N ASP A 74 6.86 12.50 3.37
CA ASP A 74 7.84 13.37 2.73
C ASP A 74 9.04 12.54 2.28
N ILE A 75 9.12 12.26 0.98
CA ILE A 75 10.20 11.46 0.38
C ILE A 75 10.59 12.02 -0.98
N SER A 76 11.85 11.83 -1.37
CA SER A 76 12.29 12.12 -2.74
C SER A 76 11.75 11.11 -3.75
N ASN A 77 11.61 11.52 -5.02
CA ASN A 77 11.18 10.65 -6.13
C ASN A 77 12.07 9.41 -6.30
N VAL A 78 13.37 9.55 -6.02
CA VAL A 78 14.34 8.45 -6.10
C VAL A 78 14.11 7.48 -4.94
N ALA A 79 13.90 7.98 -3.72
CA ALA A 79 13.53 7.15 -2.58
C ALA A 79 12.19 6.41 -2.79
N LEU A 80 11.21 7.08 -3.43
CA LEU A 80 9.94 6.46 -3.84
C LEU A 80 10.18 5.29 -4.79
N LEU A 81 11.00 5.48 -5.83
CA LEU A 81 11.32 4.42 -6.79
C LEU A 81 12.02 3.22 -6.13
N TYR A 82 12.99 3.46 -5.25
CA TYR A 82 13.66 2.38 -4.52
C TYR A 82 12.69 1.60 -3.65
N ARG A 83 11.79 2.29 -2.95
CA ARG A 83 10.75 1.64 -2.12
C ARG A 83 9.77 0.83 -2.96
N LEU A 84 9.30 1.37 -4.09
CA LEU A 84 8.43 0.64 -5.02
C LEU A 84 9.06 -0.68 -5.47
N ARG A 85 10.36 -0.67 -5.81
CA ARG A 85 11.09 -1.88 -6.22
C ARG A 85 11.22 -2.90 -5.08
N GLN A 86 11.32 -2.45 -3.84
CA GLN A 86 11.39 -3.32 -2.66
C GLN A 86 10.03 -3.88 -2.23
N CYS A 87 8.92 -3.29 -2.71
CA CYS A 87 7.57 -3.74 -2.37
C CYS A 87 7.02 -4.80 -3.31
N GLY A 88 7.77 -5.23 -4.34
CA GLY A 88 7.28 -6.20 -5.33
C GLY A 88 6.80 -7.52 -4.70
N ASP A 89 7.64 -8.15 -3.88
CA ASP A 89 7.32 -9.40 -3.19
C ASP A 89 6.15 -9.23 -2.21
N TRP A 90 6.05 -8.05 -1.58
CA TRP A 90 4.96 -7.72 -0.69
C TRP A 90 3.62 -7.59 -1.42
N LEU A 91 3.61 -6.89 -2.55
CA LEU A 91 2.41 -6.75 -3.38
C LEU A 91 1.97 -8.11 -3.95
N ALA A 92 2.91 -8.94 -4.38
CA ALA A 92 2.60 -10.30 -4.85
C ALA A 92 1.95 -11.15 -3.73
N MET A 93 2.46 -11.05 -2.49
CA MET A 93 1.87 -11.71 -1.34
C MET A 93 0.45 -11.20 -1.04
N LEU A 94 0.23 -9.88 -1.02
CA LEU A 94 -1.10 -9.30 -0.78
C LEU A 94 -2.12 -9.68 -1.86
N VAL A 95 -1.71 -9.69 -3.13
CA VAL A 95 -2.56 -10.15 -4.23
C VAL A 95 -2.85 -11.64 -4.09
N GLY A 96 -1.85 -12.45 -3.73
CA GLY A 96 -2.04 -13.88 -3.45
C GLY A 96 -3.06 -14.15 -2.33
N GLN A 97 -2.96 -13.41 -1.22
CA GLN A 97 -3.90 -13.51 -0.10
C GLN A 97 -5.32 -13.12 -0.51
N THR A 98 -5.48 -12.00 -1.21
CA THR A 98 -6.81 -11.54 -1.65
C THR A 98 -7.46 -12.48 -2.67
N LEU A 99 -6.66 -13.06 -3.58
CA LEU A 99 -7.15 -14.06 -4.52
C LEU A 99 -7.53 -15.37 -3.82
N ALA A 100 -6.77 -15.81 -2.81
CA ALA A 100 -7.09 -17.01 -2.04
C ALA A 100 -8.38 -16.85 -1.22
N ASP A 101 -8.66 -15.65 -0.71
CA ASP A 101 -9.89 -15.31 -0.01
C ASP A 101 -11.09 -15.13 -0.95
N ALA A 102 -10.86 -14.61 -2.16
CA ALA A 102 -11.89 -14.47 -3.18
C ALA A 102 -12.19 -15.79 -3.92
N ALA A 103 -11.29 -16.77 -3.86
CA ALA A 103 -11.48 -18.06 -4.52
C ALA A 103 -12.65 -18.83 -3.88
N PRO A 104 -13.62 -19.31 -4.67
CA PRO A 104 -14.71 -20.13 -4.14
C PRO A 104 -14.17 -21.40 -3.48
N LYS A 105 -14.75 -21.78 -2.33
CA LYS A 105 -14.33 -22.93 -1.49
C LYS A 105 -14.21 -24.28 -2.22
N ALA A 106 -14.71 -24.40 -3.45
CA ALA A 106 -14.75 -25.63 -4.24
C ALA A 106 -13.41 -26.07 -4.85
N SER A 107 -12.33 -25.28 -4.76
CA SER A 107 -10.99 -25.67 -5.24
C SER A 107 -9.97 -25.91 -4.14
N ARG A 108 -10.37 -25.86 -2.86
CA ARG A 108 -9.49 -26.30 -1.76
C ARG A 108 -9.49 -27.83 -1.76
N GLY A 109 -8.58 -28.41 -2.54
CA GLY A 109 -8.39 -29.84 -2.66
C GLY A 109 -8.40 -30.51 -1.29
N ALA A 110 -9.23 -31.55 -1.19
CA ALA A 110 -9.25 -32.52 -0.11
C ALA A 110 -7.99 -33.38 -0.12
#